data_AF-A0A332N838-F1
#
_entry.id   AF-A0A332N838-F1
#
_cell.length_a   1.000
_cell.length_b   1.000
_cell.length_c   1.000
_cell.angle_alpha   90.00
_cell.angle_beta   90.00
_cell.angle_gamma   90.00
#
_symmetry.space_group_name_H-M   'P 1'
#
loop_
_entity.id
_entity.type
_entity.pdbx_description
1 polymer ?
#
loop_
_entity_poly.entity_id
_entity_poly.type
_entity_poly.pdbx_seq_one_letter_code
_entity_poly.pdbx_strand_id
1 'polypeptide(L)'
;MPAREWVAVYYDNPEEVPAEKLRCATAVAVDEDYVIPANSEGVILAAIAGGDYACARARVVDYDFATPWMQFFDSLQQSTAYRIAPQPCFEVYLNDGNHDGYWDIDMYVPVERVAS
;
A
#
# COMPACT_ATOMS: atom_id res chain seq x y z
N MET A 1 -20.85 3.64 8.57
CA MET A 1 -20.44 2.29 8.15
C MET A 1 -19.00 2.11 8.63
N PRO A 2 -18.61 0.96 9.20
CA PRO A 2 -17.22 0.78 9.63
C PRO A 2 -16.29 0.78 8.40
N ALA A 3 -15.05 1.22 8.58
CA ALA A 3 -13.97 1.08 7.61
C ALA A 3 -13.85 -0.39 7.20
N ARG A 4 -13.80 -0.68 5.89
CA ARG A 4 -13.67 -2.07 5.42
C ARG A 4 -12.25 -2.58 5.53
N GLU A 5 -11.29 -1.72 5.19
CA GLU A 5 -9.87 -2.06 5.09
C GLU A 5 -9.05 -0.88 5.58
N TRP A 6 -7.99 -1.16 6.33
CA TRP A 6 -6.98 -0.18 6.71
C TRP A 6 -5.86 -0.22 5.69
N VAL A 7 -5.46 0.94 5.17
CA VAL A 7 -4.54 1.04 4.04
C VAL A 7 -3.42 2.01 4.37
N ALA A 8 -2.18 1.63 4.06
CA ALA A 8 -1.05 2.55 3.98
C ALA A 8 -0.61 2.70 2.52
N VAL A 9 -0.56 3.93 2.03
CA VAL A 9 -0.15 4.27 0.65
C VAL A 9 1.19 4.98 0.66
N TYR A 10 2.13 4.54 -0.17
CA TYR A 10 3.49 5.08 -0.27
C TYR A 10 3.70 5.73 -1.63
N TYR A 11 4.10 7.00 -1.64
CA TYR A 11 4.25 7.78 -2.88
C TYR A 11 5.70 7.89 -3.37
N ASP A 12 6.66 7.52 -2.53
CA ASP A 12 8.07 7.81 -2.72
C ASP A 12 8.93 6.61 -2.34
N ASN A 13 10.06 6.41 -3.04
CA ASN A 13 11.05 5.39 -2.69
C ASN A 13 11.96 5.91 -1.56
N PRO A 14 11.98 5.28 -0.37
CA PRO A 14 12.83 5.71 0.76
C PRO A 14 14.34 5.60 0.50
N GLU A 15 14.78 4.85 -0.51
CA GLU A 15 16.19 4.80 -0.92
C GLU A 15 16.61 5.99 -1.79
N GLU A 16 15.65 6.68 -2.42
CA GLU A 16 15.91 7.79 -3.35
C GLU A 16 15.49 9.15 -2.78
N VAL A 17 14.41 9.17 -2.00
CA VAL A 17 13.79 10.38 -1.47
C VAL A 17 14.20 10.57 0.00
N PRO A 18 14.77 11.74 0.38
CA PRO A 18 15.11 12.03 1.76
C PRO A 18 13.93 11.86 2.72
N ALA A 19 14.19 11.40 3.93
CA ALA A 19 13.17 11.06 4.92
C ALA A 19 12.17 12.22 5.17
N GLU A 20 12.65 13.46 5.22
CA GLU A 20 11.81 14.65 5.43
C GLU A 20 10.91 15.02 4.25
N LYS A 21 11.08 14.36 3.10
CA LYS A 21 10.27 14.55 1.88
C LYS A 21 9.39 13.36 1.55
N LEU A 22 9.52 12.26 2.28
CA LEU A 22 8.69 11.08 2.08
C LEU A 22 7.23 11.40 2.36
N ARG A 23 6.36 10.99 1.44
CA ARG A 23 4.92 11.13 1.58
C ARG A 23 4.31 9.74 1.73
N CYS A 24 3.47 9.60 2.74
CA CYS A 24 2.58 8.46 2.89
C CYS A 24 1.18 8.95 3.28
N ALA A 25 0.19 8.11 3.03
CA ALA A 25 -1.16 8.30 3.55
C ALA A 25 -1.58 7.08 4.35
N THR A 26 -2.11 7.31 5.54
CA THR A 26 -2.86 6.31 6.32
C THR A 26 -4.34 6.55 6.08
N ALA A 27 -5.02 5.53 5.55
CA ALA A 27 -6.37 5.67 5.05
C ALA A 27 -7.23 4.46 5.42
N VAL A 28 -8.53 4.62 5.20
CA VAL A 28 -9.51 3.54 5.29
C VAL A 28 -10.28 3.46 3.98
N ALA A 29 -10.50 2.24 3.49
CA ALA A 29 -11.33 2.03 2.31
C ALA A 29 -12.81 2.25 2.67
N VAL A 30 -13.51 2.95 1.79
CA VAL A 30 -14.92 3.31 1.90
C VAL A 30 -15.65 2.96 0.61
N ASP A 31 -16.99 2.92 0.65
CA ASP A 31 -17.81 2.75 -0.53
C ASP A 31 -17.63 3.92 -1.53
N GLU A 32 -17.85 3.68 -2.82
CA GLU A 32 -17.68 4.69 -3.89
C GLU A 32 -18.59 5.92 -3.70
N ASP A 33 -19.75 5.74 -3.08
CA ASP A 33 -20.72 6.79 -2.78
C ASP A 33 -20.52 7.45 -1.41
N TYR A 34 -19.40 7.15 -0.73
CA TYR A 34 -19.09 7.72 0.57
C TYR A 34 -18.92 9.23 0.53
N VAL A 35 -19.56 9.90 1.48
CA VAL A 35 -19.45 11.36 1.68
C VAL A 35 -18.76 11.61 3.02
N ILE A 36 -17.71 12.44 2.99
CA ILE A 36 -17.03 12.87 4.22
C ILE A 36 -18.06 13.56 5.15
N PRO A 37 -18.22 13.11 6.40
CA PRO A 37 -19.11 13.74 7.36
C PRO A 37 -18.73 15.20 7.63
N ALA A 38 -19.72 16.04 7.92
CA ALA A 38 -19.47 17.40 8.40
C ALA A 38 -18.57 17.40 9.66
N ASN A 39 -17.80 18.47 9.83
CA ASN A 39 -16.81 18.62 10.92
C ASN A 39 -15.64 17.62 10.87
N SER A 40 -15.27 17.14 9.68
CA SER A 40 -14.11 16.27 9.44
C SER A 40 -12.93 17.05 8.83
N GLU A 41 -12.59 18.19 9.41
CA GLU A 41 -11.53 19.06 8.90
C GLU A 41 -10.18 18.31 8.80
N GLY A 42 -9.48 18.48 7.68
CA GLY A 42 -8.20 17.79 7.41
C GLY A 42 -8.34 16.38 6.84
N VAL A 43 -9.54 15.78 6.83
CA VAL A 43 -9.77 14.50 6.14
C VAL A 43 -9.86 14.73 4.65
N ILE A 44 -9.12 13.92 3.88
CA ILE A 44 -9.15 13.93 2.42
C ILE A 44 -9.87 12.69 1.88
N LEU A 45 -10.61 12.86 0.80
CA LEU A 45 -11.15 11.75 -0.01
C LEU A 45 -10.31 11.67 -1.28
N ALA A 46 -9.72 10.51 -1.51
CA ALA A 46 -8.88 10.23 -2.66
C ALA A 46 -9.20 8.82 -3.19
N ALA A 47 -8.78 8.55 -4.43
CA ALA A 47 -8.90 7.24 -5.05
C ALA A 47 -7.51 6.66 -5.33
N ILE A 48 -7.36 5.36 -5.07
CA ILE A 48 -6.26 4.57 -5.62
C ILE A 48 -6.70 4.17 -7.03
N ALA A 49 -5.88 4.43 -8.03
CA ALA A 49 -6.22 4.11 -9.41
C ALA A 49 -6.37 2.58 -9.58
N GLY A 50 -7.34 2.14 -10.36
CA GLY A 50 -7.39 0.75 -10.83
C GLY A 50 -6.25 0.48 -11.83
N GLY A 51 -5.97 -0.79 -12.08
CA GLY A 51 -4.92 -1.22 -13.00
C GLY A 51 -4.43 -2.63 -12.70
N ASP A 52 -3.35 -3.04 -13.37
CA ASP A 52 -2.65 -4.28 -13.04
C ASP A 52 -1.75 -4.04 -11.82
N TYR A 53 -1.84 -4.92 -10.84
CA TYR A 53 -1.00 -4.92 -9.65
C TYR A 53 -0.32 -6.27 -9.51
N ALA A 54 0.97 -6.26 -9.19
CA ALA A 54 1.57 -7.40 -8.54
C ALA A 54 1.09 -7.40 -7.08
N CYS A 55 0.72 -8.58 -6.58
CA CYS A 55 0.23 -8.75 -5.21
C CYS A 55 1.07 -9.77 -4.47
N ALA A 56 1.36 -9.51 -3.20
CA ALA A 56 2.00 -10.46 -2.29
C ALA A 56 1.39 -10.36 -0.90
N ARG A 57 1.34 -11.48 -0.20
CA ARG A 57 0.90 -11.56 1.20
C ARG A 57 2.08 -11.88 2.10
N ALA A 58 2.17 -11.21 3.23
CA ALA A 58 3.19 -11.46 4.24
C ALA A 58 2.62 -11.40 5.65
N ARG A 59 3.31 -12.10 6.57
CA ARG A 59 3.13 -11.93 8.01
C ARG A 59 4.33 -11.17 8.57
N VAL A 60 4.05 -10.05 9.21
CA VAL A 60 5.02 -9.22 9.93
C VAL A 60 5.00 -9.59 11.40
N VAL A 61 6.19 -9.82 11.94
CA VAL A 61 6.47 -10.01 13.36
C VAL A 61 7.53 -9.01 13.79
N ASP A 62 7.61 -8.69 15.08
CA ASP A 62 8.63 -7.79 15.65
C ASP A 62 8.72 -6.41 14.96
N TYR A 63 7.61 -5.94 14.37
CA TYR A 63 7.53 -4.68 13.62
C TYR A 63 8.41 -4.62 12.37
N ASP A 64 8.85 -5.76 11.83
CA ASP A 64 9.65 -5.81 10.60
C ASP A 64 8.77 -5.73 9.34
N PHE A 65 8.23 -4.54 9.08
CA PHE A 65 7.46 -4.26 7.87
C PHE A 65 8.36 -4.11 6.62
N ALA A 66 9.65 -3.80 6.79
CA ALA A 66 10.53 -3.50 5.66
C ALA A 66 10.94 -4.76 4.88
N THR A 67 11.27 -5.85 5.58
CA THR A 67 11.71 -7.10 4.96
C THR A 67 10.74 -7.65 3.91
N PRO A 68 9.42 -7.78 4.15
CA PRO A 68 8.50 -8.29 3.13
C PRO A 68 8.41 -7.38 1.90
N TRP A 69 8.48 -6.06 2.07
CA TRP A 69 8.52 -5.12 0.96
C TRP A 69 9.79 -5.28 0.11
N MET A 70 10.97 -5.33 0.75
CA MET A 70 12.24 -5.53 0.04
C MET A 70 12.23 -6.84 -0.76
N GLN A 71 11.83 -7.95 -0.12
CA GLN A 71 11.71 -9.25 -0.80
C GLN A 71 10.74 -9.21 -1.98
N PHE A 72 9.63 -8.49 -1.84
CA PHE A 72 8.65 -8.36 -2.90
C PHE A 72 9.18 -7.55 -4.08
N PHE A 73 9.82 -6.40 -3.84
CA PHE A 73 10.44 -5.60 -4.89
C PHE A 73 11.59 -6.35 -5.58
N ASP A 74 12.46 -7.03 -4.84
CA ASP A 74 13.56 -7.83 -5.40
C ASP A 74 13.05 -8.91 -6.36
N SER A 75 11.95 -9.59 -5.99
CA SER A 75 11.29 -10.59 -6.85
C SER A 75 10.67 -9.93 -8.08
N LEU A 76 9.98 -8.80 -7.90
CA LEU A 76 9.29 -8.13 -9.00
C LEU A 76 10.25 -7.52 -10.02
N GLN A 77 11.41 -7.02 -9.60
CA GLN A 77 12.46 -6.50 -10.47
C GLN A 77 13.10 -7.57 -11.37
N GLN A 78 12.98 -8.85 -11.00
CA GLN A 78 13.45 -9.98 -11.83
C GLN A 78 12.44 -10.39 -12.91
N SER A 79 11.23 -9.81 -12.89
CA SER A 79 10.20 -10.10 -13.90
C SER A 79 10.63 -9.64 -15.29
N THR A 80 10.47 -10.52 -16.27
CA THR A 80 10.66 -10.19 -17.70
C THR A 80 9.36 -9.83 -18.40
N ALA A 81 8.21 -10.10 -17.77
CA ALA A 81 6.88 -9.89 -18.34
C ALA A 81 6.23 -8.58 -17.86
N TYR A 82 6.67 -8.05 -16.73
CA TYR A 82 6.09 -6.88 -16.07
C TYR A 82 7.18 -5.94 -15.58
N ARG A 83 6.92 -4.64 -15.65
CA ARG A 83 7.73 -3.59 -15.01
C ARG A 83 6.88 -2.81 -14.02
N ILE A 84 7.50 -2.26 -12.98
CA ILE A 84 6.84 -1.40 -11.99
C ILE A 84 6.38 -0.12 -12.69
N ALA A 85 5.11 0.23 -12.53
CA ALA A 85 4.54 1.44 -13.09
C ALA A 85 4.77 2.64 -12.13
N PRO A 86 4.85 3.88 -12.64
CA PRO A 86 5.10 5.08 -11.83
C PRO A 86 3.83 5.54 -11.08
N GLN A 87 3.30 4.67 -10.23
CA GLN A 87 2.12 4.88 -9.39
C GLN A 87 2.45 4.45 -7.95
N PRO A 88 1.75 4.99 -6.93
CA PRO A 88 2.00 4.61 -5.55
C PRO A 88 1.68 3.14 -5.29
N CYS A 89 2.52 2.47 -4.51
CA CYS A 89 2.21 1.16 -3.94
C CYS A 89 1.46 1.33 -2.61
N PHE A 90 0.81 0.27 -2.15
CA PHE A 90 0.08 0.29 -0.90
C PHE A 90 0.03 -1.08 -0.24
N GLU A 91 -0.23 -1.11 1.06
CA GLU A 91 -0.57 -2.32 1.80
C GLU A 91 -1.93 -2.22 2.48
N VAL A 92 -2.60 -3.36 2.61
CA VAL A 92 -3.83 -3.53 3.38
C VAL A 92 -3.55 -4.37 4.62
N TYR A 93 -3.93 -3.87 5.79
CA TYR A 93 -3.83 -4.61 7.05
C TYR A 93 -5.04 -5.53 7.21
N LEU A 94 -4.79 -6.83 7.37
CA LEU A 94 -5.83 -7.86 7.45
C LEU A 94 -6.30 -8.14 8.87
N ASN A 95 -5.55 -7.69 9.88
CA ASN A 95 -5.85 -7.88 11.29
C ASN A 95 -5.33 -6.72 12.15
N ASP A 96 -5.76 -6.68 13.42
CA ASP A 96 -5.22 -5.76 14.42
C ASP A 96 -4.00 -6.39 15.08
N GLY A 97 -2.81 -6.08 14.56
CA GLY A 97 -1.57 -6.63 15.10
C GLY A 97 -1.19 -6.12 16.50
N ASN A 98 -1.80 -5.02 16.99
CA ASN A 98 -1.62 -4.62 18.38
C ASN A 98 -2.38 -5.55 19.35
N HIS A 99 -3.49 -6.12 18.89
CA HIS A 99 -4.22 -7.15 19.63
C HIS A 99 -3.60 -8.55 19.45
N ASP A 100 -3.23 -8.91 18.21
CA ASP A 100 -2.84 -10.28 17.86
C ASP A 100 -1.33 -10.56 18.01
N GLY A 101 -0.50 -9.53 18.09
CA GLY A 101 0.97 -9.64 18.21
C GLY A 101 1.71 -9.89 16.88
N TYR A 102 1.00 -9.83 15.75
CA TYR A 102 1.55 -9.92 14.39
C TYR A 102 0.62 -9.21 13.41
N TRP A 103 1.12 -8.82 12.24
CA TRP A 103 0.32 -8.21 11.17
C TRP A 103 0.36 -9.08 9.93
N ASP A 104 -0.80 -9.56 9.47
CA ASP A 104 -0.95 -10.07 8.12
C ASP A 104 -1.26 -8.89 7.20
N ILE A 105 -0.47 -8.73 6.13
CA ILE A 105 -0.60 -7.66 5.16
C ILE A 105 -0.71 -8.20 3.74
N ASP A 106 -1.54 -7.54 2.93
CA ASP A 106 -1.52 -7.67 1.47
C ASP A 106 -0.83 -6.44 0.87
N MET A 107 0.25 -6.65 0.13
CA MET A 107 1.02 -5.62 -0.55
C MET A 107 0.68 -5.57 -2.04
N TYR A 108 0.54 -4.36 -2.57
CA TYR A 108 0.15 -4.10 -3.96
C TYR A 108 1.14 -3.14 -4.60
N VAL A 109 1.84 -3.61 -5.64
CA VAL A 109 2.74 -2.79 -6.46
C VAL A 109 2.15 -2.64 -7.86
N PRO A 110 1.91 -1.41 -8.34
CA PRO A 110 1.36 -1.20 -9.68
C PRO A 110 2.37 -1.63 -10.75
N VAL A 111 1.89 -2.32 -11.78
CA VAL A 111 2.73 -2.86 -12.85
C VAL A 111 2.11 -2.62 -14.21
N GLU A 112 2.95 -2.68 -15.23
CA GLU A 112 2.52 -2.71 -16.62
C GLU A 112 3.26 -3.81 -17.37
N ARG A 113 2.60 -4.40 -18.37
CA ARG A 113 3.21 -5.44 -19.21
C ARG A 113 4.36 -4.85 -20.03
N VAL A 114 5.47 -5.57 -20.07
CA VAL A 114 6.54 -5.28 -21.02
C VAL A 114 6.01 -5.64 -22.41
N ALA A 115 5.97 -4.66 -23.32
CA ALA A 115 5.52 -4.89 -24.69
C ALA A 115 6.43 -5.92 -25.39
N SER A 116 5.81 -6.89 -26.05
CA SER A 116 6.46 -7.90 -26.90
C SER A 116 6.87 -7.34 -28.25
#